data_AF-A0A6H2GU77-F1
#
_entry.id   AF-A0A6H2GU77-F1
#
_cell.length_a   1.000
_cell.length_b   1.000
_cell.length_c   1.000
_cell.angle_alpha   90.00
_cell.angle_beta   90.00
_cell.angle_gamma   90.00
#
_symmetry.space_group_name_H-M   'P 1'
#
loop_
_entity.id
_entity.type
_entity.pdbx_description
1 polymer ?
#
loop_
_entity_poly.entity_id
_entity_poly.type
_entity_poly.pdbx_seq_one_letter_code
_entity_poly.pdbx_strand_id
1 'polypeptide(L)' 'MKKSYRKIAILNFFTALCFIINVCIGYFEESGPSYGILIIGFLFIVIGIMNLKRHRKELNKTPVR' A
#
# COMPACT_ATOMS: atom_id res chain seq x y z
N MET A 1 6.10 10.71 -18.93
CA MET A 1 5.03 10.28 -17.99
C MET A 1 5.29 10.87 -16.61
N LYS A 2 4.46 11.79 -16.10
CA LYS A 2 4.54 12.22 -14.68
C LYS A 2 4.15 11.02 -13.82
N LYS A 3 5.08 10.48 -13.02
CA LYS A 3 4.77 9.43 -12.03
C LYS A 3 3.77 10.01 -11.04
N SER A 4 2.54 9.53 -11.06
CA SER A 4 1.53 9.97 -10.09
C SER A 4 1.71 9.17 -8.80
N TYR A 5 2.58 9.64 -7.92
CA TYR A 5 2.85 9.01 -6.63
C TYR A 5 1.59 8.82 -5.78
N ARG A 6 0.59 9.69 -5.95
CA ARG A 6 -0.75 9.52 -5.35
C ARG A 6 -1.45 8.25 -5.87
N LYS A 7 -1.48 8.03 -7.19
CA LYS A 7 -2.09 6.83 -7.78
C LYS A 7 -1.36 5.56 -7.34
N ILE A 8 -0.02 5.60 -7.31
CA ILE A 8 0.80 4.47 -6.84
C ILE A 8 0.52 4.18 -5.36
N ALA A 9 0.41 5.22 -4.51
CA ALA A 9 0.09 5.04 -3.11
C ALA A 9 -1.30 4.40 -2.91
N ILE A 10 -2.32 4.89 -3.62
CA ILE A 10 -3.67 4.32 -3.58
C ILE A 10 -3.65 2.84 -3.99
N LEU A 11 -2.95 2.52 -5.07
CA LEU A 11 -2.82 1.12 -5.52
C LEU A 11 -2.19 0.24 -4.44
N ASN A 12 -1.11 0.70 -3.80
CA ASN A 12 -0.46 -0.05 -2.73
C ASN A 12 -1.39 -0.28 -1.51
N PHE A 13 -2.26 0.67 -1.18
CA PHE A 13 -3.26 0.46 -0.12
C PHE A 13 -4.29 -0.59 -0.49
N PHE A 14 -4.80 -0.57 -1.73
CA PHE A 14 -5.73 -1.61 -2.21
C PHE A 14 -5.06 -2.99 -2.20
N THR A 15 -3.81 -3.09 -2.65
CA THR A 15 -3.05 -4.34 -2.62
C THR A 15 -2.86 -4.86 -1.20
N ALA A 16 -2.53 -3.98 -0.25
CA ALA A 16 -2.44 -4.37 1.15
C ALA A 16 -3.78 -4.86 1.72
N LEU A 17 -4.89 -4.20 1.36
CA LEU A 17 -6.23 -4.62 1.75
C LEU A 17 -6.57 -6.02 1.23
N CYS A 18 -6.25 -6.32 -0.04
CA CYS A 18 -6.43 -7.65 -0.62
C CYS A 18 -5.67 -8.73 0.16
N PHE A 19 -4.43 -8.45 0.57
CA PHE A 19 -3.65 -9.39 1.36
C PHE A 19 -4.24 -9.64 2.75
N ILE A 20 -4.76 -8.60 3.41
CA ILE A 20 -5.45 -8.74 4.71
C ILE A 20 -6.71 -9.59 4.55
N ILE A 21 -7.53 -9.33 3.53
CA ILE A 21 -8.74 -10.10 3.23
C ILE A 21 -8.40 -11.57 2.99
N ASN A 22 -7.35 -11.85 2.21
CA ASN A 22 -6.90 -13.21 1.95
C ASN A 22 -6.50 -13.96 3.24
N VAL A 23 -5.80 -13.28 4.15
CA VAL A 23 -5.44 -13.86 5.45
C VAL A 23 -6.68 -14.10 6.30
N CYS A 24 -7.66 -13.18 6.29
CA CYS A 24 -8.92 -13.38 6.99
C CYS A 24 -9.68 -14.59 6.45
N ILE A 25 -9.79 -14.74 5.12
CA ILE A 25 -10.45 -15.90 4.49
C ILE A 25 -9.74 -17.20 4.88
N GLY A 26 -8.40 -17.25 4.80
CA GLY A 26 -7.63 -18.44 5.22
C GLY A 26 -7.79 -18.80 6.70
N TYR A 27 -8.08 -17.82 7.56
CA TYR A 27 -8.43 -18.08 8.97
C TYR A 27 -9.81 -18.75 9.11
N PHE A 28 -10.79 -18.38 8.27
CA PHE A 28 -12.12 -18.98 8.26
C PHE A 28 -12.18 -20.37 7.61
N GLU A 29 -11.31 -20.65 6.63
CA GLU A 29 -11.27 -21.92 5.91
C GLU A 29 -10.42 -23.02 6.59
N GLU A 30 -10.00 -22.82 7.84
CA GLU A 30 -9.14 -23.74 8.63
C GLU A 30 -7.80 -24.12 7.98
N SER A 31 -7.43 -23.50 6.85
CA SER A 31 -6.17 -23.70 6.15
C SER A 31 -4.96 -23.06 6.87
N GLY A 32 -5.22 -22.36 7.98
CA GLY A 32 -4.23 -21.71 8.82
C GLY A 32 -3.79 -20.36 8.26
N PRO A 33 -3.62 -19.33 9.11
CA PRO A 33 -3.22 -18.01 8.64
C PRO A 33 -1.82 -18.04 8.03
N SER A 34 -1.70 -17.62 6.76
CA SER A 34 -0.40 -17.43 6.12
C SER A 34 0.23 -16.12 6.57
N TYR A 35 0.99 -16.18 7.68
CA TYR A 35 1.70 -15.02 8.25
C TYR A 35 2.65 -14.34 7.25
N GLY A 36 3.17 -15.07 6.26
CA GLY A 36 3.97 -14.50 5.17
C GLY A 36 3.20 -13.47 4.34
N ILE A 37 1.90 -13.68 4.13
CA ILE A 37 1.02 -12.77 3.39
C ILE A 37 0.76 -11.47 4.18
N LEU A 38 0.67 -11.55 5.51
CA LEU A 38 0.58 -10.35 6.36
C LEU A 38 1.83 -9.47 6.25
N ILE A 39 3.02 -10.07 6.23
CA ILE A 39 4.29 -9.34 6.08
C ILE A 39 4.32 -8.62 4.72
N ILE A 40 3.89 -9.28 3.66
CA ILE A 40 3.79 -8.66 2.32
C ILE A 40 2.79 -7.51 2.33
N GLY A 41 1.61 -7.69 2.93
CA GLY A 41 0.62 -6.63 3.09
C GLY A 41 1.19 -5.40 3.83
N PHE A 42 1.94 -5.62 4.90
CA PHE A 42 2.59 -4.55 5.65
C PHE A 42 3.64 -3.79 4.81
N LEU A 43 4.45 -4.50 4.02
CA LEU A 43 5.41 -3.88 3.09
C LEU A 43 4.71 -2.95 2.09
N PHE A 44 3.58 -3.37 1.53
CA PHE A 44 2.79 -2.53 0.62
C PHE A 44 2.27 -1.26 1.32
N ILE A 45 1.83 -1.34 2.57
CA ILE A 45 1.43 -0.16 3.36
C ILE A 45 2.60 0.81 3.51
N VAL A 46 3.78 0.31 3.88
CA VAL A 46 4.99 1.12 4.05
C VAL A 46 5.36 1.83 2.73
N ILE A 47 5.36 1.10 1.61
CA ILE A 47 5.64 1.66 0.29
C ILE A 47 4.58 2.69 -0.12
N GLY A 48 3.30 2.46 0.21
CA GLY A 48 2.21 3.42 0.00
C GLY A 48 2.46 4.75 0.74
N ILE A 49 2.81 4.67 2.03
CA ILE A 49 3.13 5.83 2.86
C ILE A 49 4.36 6.57 2.34
N MET A 50 5.41 5.86 1.93
CA MET A 50 6.61 6.47 1.34
C MET A 50 6.27 7.25 0.06
N ASN A 51 5.42 6.69 -0.80
CA ASN A 51 4.96 7.36 -2.02
C ASN A 51 4.12 8.61 -1.72
N LEU A 52 3.25 8.56 -0.70
CA LEU A 52 2.50 9.74 -0.23
C LEU A 52 3.42 10.84 0.29
N LYS A 53 4.42 10.48 1.12
CA LYS A 53 5.43 11.43 1.61
C LYS A 53 6.20 12.07 0.45
N ARG A 54 6.56 11.28 -0.57
CA ARG A 54 7.24 11.77 -1.78
C ARG A 54 6.35 12.71 -2.59
N HIS A 55 5.07 12.38 -2.76
CA HIS A 55 4.10 13.25 -3.43
C HIS A 55 3.96 14.60 -2.73
N ARG A 56 3.84 14.62 -1.38
CA ARG A 56 3.77 15.88 -0.62
C ARG A 56 5.05 16.71 -0.76
N LYS A 57 6.22 16.07 -0.74
CA LYS A 57 7.50 16.78 -0.97
C LYS A 57 7.58 17.40 -2.36
N GLU A 58 7.03 16.76 -3.38
CA GLU A 58 7.00 17.32 -4.74
C GLU A 58 6.02 18.50 -4.84
N LEU A 59 4.83 18.41 -4.24
CA LEU A 59 3.88 19.51 -4.20
C LEU A 59 4.45 20.76 -3.49
N ASN A 60 5.16 20.56 -2.38
CA ASN A 60 5.77 21.67 -1.63
C ASN A 60 6.99 22.30 -2.34
N LYS A 61 7.56 21.63 -3.35
CA LYS A 61 8.70 22.13 -4.13
C LYS A 61 8.29 22.90 -5.38
N THR A 62 7.05 22.74 -5.83
CA THR A 62 6.48 23.56 -6.91
C THR A 62 5.98 24.88 -6.31
N PRO A 63 6.66 26.02 -6.53
CA PRO A 63 6.09 27.30 -6.16
C PRO A 63 4.78 27.47 -6.92
N VAL A 64 3.71 27.78 -6.20
CA VAL A 64 2.44 28.23 -6.78
C VAL A 64 2.78 29.49 -7.58
N ARG A 65 2.79 29.37 -8.91
CA ARG A 65 2.86 30.49 -9.85
C ARG A 65 1.45 30.91 -10.20
#